data_AF-A0A922YTX8-F1
#
_entry.id   AF-A0A922YTX8-F1
#
_cell.length_a   1.000
_cell.length_b   1.000
_cell.length_c   1.000
_cell.angle_alpha   90.00
_cell.angle_beta   90.00
_cell.angle_gamma   90.00
#
_symmetry.space_group_name_H-M   'P 1'
#
loop_
_entity.id
_entity.type
_entity.pdbx_description
1 polymer ?
#
loop_
_entity_poly.entity_id
_entity_poly.type
_entity_poly.pdbx_seq_one_letter_code
_entity_poly.pdbx_strand_id
1 'polypeptide(L)'
;MGALAGAEQLLGGALGRLFAVVEAYPDLKADQNMRELSEELASTENRIGFARQAYNDHVLEFNDAAAQFPTLIVARLFGFLPQSMLESTTSEVERQAVRIEI
;
A
#
# COMPACT_ATOMS: atom_id res chain seq x y z
N MET A 1 2.00 9.20 -8.94
CA MET A 1 2.33 8.74 -7.57
C MET A 1 1.75 9.61 -6.47
N GLY A 2 1.86 10.94 -6.52
CA GLY A 2 1.34 11.80 -5.43
C GLY A 2 -0.18 11.76 -5.19
N ALA A 3 -0.99 11.39 -6.19
CA ALA A 3 -2.45 11.31 -6.04
C ALA A 3 -2.91 10.14 -5.16
N LEU A 4 -2.25 8.97 -5.26
CA LEU A 4 -2.58 7.80 -4.43
C LEU A 4 -2.18 8.05 -2.97
N ALA A 5 -0.93 8.46 -2.75
CA ALA A 5 -0.42 8.80 -1.42
C ALA A 5 -1.26 9.91 -0.75
N GLY A 6 -1.67 10.93 -1.50
CA GLY A 6 -2.55 11.98 -0.98
C GLY A 6 -3.96 11.48 -0.61
N ALA A 7 -4.54 10.58 -1.41
CA ALA A 7 -5.83 9.97 -1.11
C ALA A 7 -5.77 9.08 0.15
N GLU A 8 -4.70 8.31 0.32
CA GLU A 8 -4.48 7.45 1.49
C GLU A 8 -4.29 8.26 2.77
N GLN A 9 -3.54 9.36 2.70
CA GLN A 9 -3.35 10.25 3.84
C GLN A 9 -4.67 10.92 4.27
N LEU A 10 -5.50 11.32 3.31
CA LEU A 10 -6.83 11.87 3.57
C LEU A 10 -7.76 10.82 4.20
N LEU A 11 -7.76 9.59 3.66
CA LEU A 11 -8.54 8.48 4.18
C LEU A 11 -8.12 8.11 5.60
N GLY A 12 -6.82 7.94 5.86
CA GLY A 12 -6.29 7.65 7.20
C GLY A 12 -6.65 8.73 8.21
N GLY A 13 -6.62 10.01 7.80
CA GLY A 13 -7.07 11.12 8.64
C GLY A 13 -8.58 11.09 8.94
N ALA A 14 -9.40 10.68 7.97
CA ALA A 14 -10.85 10.52 8.17
C ALA A 14 -11.17 9.33 9.08
N LEU A 15 -10.50 8.20 8.90
CA LEU A 15 -10.65 7.00 9.74
C LEU A 15 -10.20 7.25 11.18
N GLY A 16 -9.11 7.99 11.38
CA GLY A 16 -8.66 8.37 12.72
C GLY A 16 -9.71 9.19 13.48
N ARG A 17 -10.38 10.13 12.79
CA ARG A 17 -11.51 10.89 13.37
C ARG A 17 -12.73 10.01 13.64
N LEU A 18 -13.04 9.09 12.73
CA LEU A 18 -14.14 8.15 12.91
C LEU A 18 -13.94 7.29 14.16
N PHE A 19 -12.76 6.70 14.34
CA PHE A 19 -12.47 5.89 15.53
C PHE A 19 -12.51 6.69 16.83
N ALA A 20 -12.04 7.95 16.82
CA ALA A 20 -12.17 8.83 17.99
C ALA A 20 -13.63 9.07 18.39
N VAL A 21 -14.53 9.20 17.41
CA VAL A 21 -15.98 9.32 17.67
C VAL A 21 -16.55 7.99 18.15
N VAL A 22 -16.20 6.86 17.53
CA VAL A 22 -16.70 5.53 17.93
C VAL A 22 -16.31 5.18 19.36
N GLU A 23 -15.09 5.53 19.82
CA GLU A 23 -14.68 5.32 21.22
C GLU A 23 -15.46 6.22 22.20
N ALA A 24 -15.90 7.41 21.78
CA ALA A 24 -16.72 8.30 22.60
C ALA A 24 -18.21 7.85 22.69
N TYR A 25 -18.66 6.99 21.78
CA TYR A 25 -20.05 6.52 21.70
C TYR A 25 -20.13 4.99 21.66
N PRO A 26 -20.17 4.31 22.82
CA PRO A 26 -20.21 2.85 22.92
C PRO A 26 -21.38 2.21 22.18
N ASP A 27 -22.52 2.90 22.12
CA ASP A 27 -23.71 2.43 21.39
C ASP A 27 -23.43 2.34 19.88
N LEU A 28 -22.67 3.29 19.32
CA LEU A 28 -22.26 3.29 17.91
C LEU A 28 -21.25 2.16 17.62
N LYS A 29 -20.42 1.81 18.60
CA LYS A 29 -19.48 0.67 18.52
C LYS A 29 -20.21 -0.68 18.52
N ALA A 30 -21.32 -0.77 19.24
CA ALA A 30 -22.17 -1.96 19.28
C ALA A 30 -23.11 -2.07 18.08
N ASP A 31 -23.33 -0.97 17.36
CA ASP A 31 -24.17 -0.95 16.16
C ASP A 31 -23.65 -1.89 15.07
N GLN A 32 -24.55 -2.71 14.53
CA GLN A 32 -24.19 -3.74 13.56
C GLN A 32 -23.67 -3.14 12.24
N ASN A 33 -24.24 -2.04 11.75
CA ASN A 33 -23.81 -1.42 10.50
C ASN A 33 -22.41 -0.81 10.64
N MET A 34 -22.08 -0.23 11.79
CA MET A 34 -20.74 0.32 12.05
C MET A 34 -19.68 -0.79 12.13
N ARG A 35 -20.03 -1.95 12.69
CA ARG A 35 -19.14 -3.12 12.72
C ARG A 35 -18.88 -3.67 11.32
N GLU A 36 -19.91 -3.82 10.50
CA GLU A 36 -19.79 -4.25 9.11
C GLU A 36 -18.92 -3.27 8.29
N LEU A 37 -19.13 -1.96 8.45
CA LEU A 37 -18.31 -0.94 7.81
C LEU A 37 -16.83 -1.03 8.24
N SER A 38 -16.58 -1.24 9.53
CA SER A 38 -15.21 -1.37 10.06
C SER A 38 -14.50 -2.59 9.49
N GLU A 39 -15.21 -3.71 9.34
CA GLU A 39 -14.70 -4.93 8.71
C GLU A 39 -14.42 -4.73 7.22
N GLU A 40 -15.32 -4.07 6.49
CA GLU A 40 -15.12 -3.75 5.08
C GLU A 40 -13.92 -2.83 4.88
N LEU A 41 -13.79 -1.78 5.70
CA LEU A 41 -12.63 -0.88 5.67
C LEU A 41 -11.32 -1.61 5.94
N ALA A 42 -11.28 -2.51 6.94
CA ALA A 42 -10.11 -3.33 7.21
C ALA A 42 -9.77 -4.25 6.03
N SER A 43 -10.78 -4.85 5.38
CA SER A 43 -10.62 -5.66 4.18
C SER A 43 -10.09 -4.82 3.00
N THR A 44 -10.60 -3.60 2.82
CA THR A 44 -10.12 -2.67 1.78
C THR A 44 -8.67 -2.25 2.03
N GLU A 45 -8.29 -1.92 3.26
CA GLU A 45 -6.90 -1.59 3.61
C GLU A 45 -5.96 -2.76 3.32
N ASN A 46 -6.36 -3.99 3.65
CA ASN A 46 -5.58 -5.18 3.32
C ASN A 46 -5.40 -5.33 1.79
N ARG A 47 -6.46 -5.12 1.00
CA ARG A 47 -6.39 -5.19 -0.47
C ARG A 47 -5.48 -4.11 -1.06
N ILE A 48 -5.57 -2.88 -0.53
CA ILE A 48 -4.67 -1.78 -0.92
C ILE A 48 -3.22 -2.18 -0.64
N GLY A 49 -2.95 -2.75 0.54
CA GLY A 49 -1.61 -3.21 0.90
C GLY A 49 -1.06 -4.27 -0.05
N PHE A 50 -1.85 -5.29 -0.38
CA PHE A 50 -1.45 -6.30 -1.37
C PHE A 50 -1.21 -5.71 -2.77
N ALA A 51 -2.06 -4.79 -3.22
CA ALA A 51 -1.89 -4.14 -4.52
C ALA A 51 -0.61 -3.31 -4.57
N ARG A 52 -0.25 -2.63 -3.47
CA ARG A 52 1.00 -1.88 -3.35
C ARG A 52 2.20 -2.79 -3.38
N GLN A 53 2.19 -3.88 -2.60
CA GLN A 53 3.27 -4.86 -2.60
C GLN A 53 3.48 -5.42 -4.01
N ALA A 54 2.41 -5.88 -4.67
CA ALA A 54 2.50 -6.39 -6.04
C ALA A 54 3.06 -5.35 -7.03
N TYR A 55 2.65 -4.08 -6.90
CA TYR A 55 3.23 -2.99 -7.69
C TYR A 55 4.74 -2.84 -7.45
N ASN A 56 5.15 -2.81 -6.19
CA ASN A 56 6.56 -2.67 -5.81
C ASN A 56 7.41 -3.86 -6.27
N ASP A 57 6.88 -5.08 -6.18
CA ASP A 57 7.54 -6.29 -6.66
C ASP A 57 7.78 -6.23 -8.17
N HIS A 58 6.78 -5.80 -8.96
CA HIS A 58 6.95 -5.61 -10.40
C HIS A 58 7.91 -4.47 -10.76
N VAL A 59 7.90 -3.37 -9.99
CA VAL A 59 8.87 -2.28 -10.17
C VAL A 59 10.30 -2.75 -9.84
N LEU A 60 10.46 -3.56 -8.78
CA LEU A 60 11.74 -4.15 -8.42
C LEU A 60 12.25 -5.05 -9.54
N GLU A 61 11.42 -6.00 -10.00
CA GLU A 61 11.76 -6.92 -11.08
C GLU A 61 12.15 -6.16 -12.36
N PHE A 62 11.36 -5.14 -12.74
CA PHE A 62 11.67 -4.29 -13.88
C PHE A 62 13.00 -3.56 -13.73
N ASN A 63 13.22 -2.92 -12.57
CA ASN A 63 14.45 -2.16 -12.31
C ASN A 63 15.69 -3.06 -12.31
N ASP A 64 15.59 -4.23 -11.68
CA ASP A 64 16.66 -5.22 -11.63
C ASP A 64 16.98 -5.75 -13.02
N ALA A 65 15.96 -6.12 -13.80
CA ALA A 65 16.13 -6.56 -15.18
C ALA A 65 16.76 -5.47 -16.05
N ALA A 66 16.32 -4.21 -15.91
CA ALA A 66 16.86 -3.07 -16.64
C ALA A 66 18.29 -2.69 -16.20
N ALA A 67 18.72 -3.07 -15.00
CA ALA A 67 20.06 -2.80 -14.49
C ALA A 67 21.09 -3.88 -14.89
N GLN A 68 20.65 -5.07 -15.29
CA GLN A 68 21.53 -6.20 -15.61
C GLN A 68 22.07 -6.15 -17.05
N PHE A 69 23.32 -6.59 -17.25
CA PHE A 69 23.87 -6.79 -18.59
C PHE A 69 23.29 -8.07 -19.23
N PRO A 70 22.91 -8.09 -20.51
CA PRO A 70 23.06 -7.01 -21.51
C PRO A 70 21.89 -6.03 -21.57
N THR A 71 20.79 -6.31 -20.86
CA THR A 71 19.53 -5.53 -20.87
C THR A 71 19.76 -4.05 -20.58
N LEU A 72 20.72 -3.68 -19.73
CA LEU A 72 21.12 -2.30 -19.44
C LEU A 72 21.44 -1.47 -20.70
N ILE A 73 22.04 -2.09 -21.72
CA ILE A 73 22.39 -1.39 -22.97
C ILE A 73 21.13 -1.06 -23.75
N VAL A 74 20.24 -2.05 -23.89
CA VAL A 74 18.94 -1.88 -24.55
C VAL A 74 18.09 -0.88 -23.78
N ALA A 75 18.05 -0.99 -22.45
CA ALA A 75 17.32 -0.08 -21.57
C ALA A 75 17.76 1.38 -21.78
N ARG A 76 19.06 1.65 -21.81
CA ARG A 76 19.60 2.99 -22.07
C ARG A 76 19.34 3.49 -23.49
N LEU A 77 19.42 2.61 -24.50
CA LEU A 77 19.22 2.99 -25.89
C LEU A 77 17.76 3.36 -26.19
N PHE A 78 16.81 2.67 -25.56
CA PHE A 78 15.38 2.90 -25.73
C PHE A 78 14.75 3.78 -24.62
N GLY A 79 15.55 4.28 -23.68
CA GLY A 79 15.09 5.22 -22.65
C GLY A 79 14.25 4.59 -21.53
N PHE A 80 14.42 3.29 -21.26
CA PHE A 80 13.81 2.64 -20.10
C PHE A 80 14.56 3.06 -18.82
N LEU A 81 13.96 3.99 -18.08
CA LEU A 81 14.49 4.54 -16.84
C LEU A 81 13.95 3.76 -15.62
N PRO A 82 14.71 3.72 -14.50
CA PRO A 82 14.23 3.14 -13.25
C PRO A 82 12.91 3.76 -12.82
N GLN A 83 11.97 2.93 -12.40
CA GLN A 83 10.68 3.34 -11.88
C GLN A 83 10.70 3.45 -10.36
N SER A 84 9.96 4.41 -9.81
CA SER A 84 9.84 4.62 -8.37
C SER A 84 8.82 3.66 -7.75
N MET A 85 9.19 3.07 -6.61
CA MET A 85 8.27 2.29 -5.79
C MET A 85 7.28 3.18 -5.03
N LEU A 86 6.17 2.59 -4.59
CA LEU A 86 5.22 3.19 -3.66
C LEU A 86 5.73 3.07 -2.22
N GLU A 87 5.52 4.12 -1.43
CA GLU A 87 5.83 4.14 0.01
C GLU A 87 4.88 3.22 0.78
N SER A 88 5.39 2.53 1.80
CA SER A 88 4.59 1.66 2.66
C SER A 88 3.54 2.47 3.42
N THR A 89 2.31 1.94 3.51
CA THR A 89 1.33 2.45 4.46
C THR A 89 1.46 1.74 5.80
N THR A 90 0.76 2.25 6.80
CA THR A 90 0.74 1.79 8.19
C THR A 90 0.41 0.29 8.37
N SER A 91 0.06 -0.44 7.31
CA SER A 91 -0.26 -1.86 7.34
C SER A 91 0.90 -2.72 7.87
N GLU A 92 0.64 -3.45 8.95
CA GLU A 92 1.59 -4.39 9.58
C GLU A 92 2.05 -5.49 8.61
N VAL A 93 1.23 -5.84 7.62
CA VAL A 93 1.52 -6.86 6.61
C VAL A 93 2.62 -6.41 5.66
N GLU A 94 2.65 -5.12 5.31
CA GLU A 94 3.69 -4.56 4.43
C GLU A 94 5.04 -4.37 5.14
N ARG A 95 5.02 -4.19 6.47
CA ARG A 95 6.23 -4.07 7.28
C ARG A 95 6.93 -5.39 7.53
N GLN A 96 6.26 -6.52 7.29
CA GLN A 96 6.91 -7.80 7.39
C GLN A 96 7.91 -7.94 6.25
N ALA A 97 9.19 -7.74 6.58
CA ALA A 97 10.28 -8.02 5.66
C ALA A 97 10.12 -9.44 5.13
N VAL A 98 10.06 -9.58 3.80
CA VAL A 98 10.11 -10.88 3.14
C VAL A 98 11.39 -11.57 3.61
N ARG A 99 11.26 -12.57 4.48
CA ARG A 99 12.40 -13.41 4.87
C ARG A 99 12.76 -14.23 3.66
N ILE A 100 13.85 -13.84 3.01
CA ILE A 100 14.52 -14.71 2.05
C ILE A 100 15.20 -15.79 2.89
N GLU A 101 14.57 -16.96 2.99
CA GLU A 101 15.27 -18.16 3.45
C GLU A 101 16.29 -18.53 2.36
N ILE A 102 17.56 -18.55 2.75
CA ILE A 102 18.72 -18.93 1.94
C ILE A 102 18.93 -20.44 2.07
#